data_AF-A0A510JIB8-F1
#
_entry.id   AF-A0A510JIB8-F1
#
_cell.length_a   1.000
_cell.length_b   1.000
_cell.length_c   1.000
_cell.angle_alpha   90.00
_cell.angle_beta   90.00
_cell.angle_gamma   90.00
#
_symmetry.space_group_name_H-M   'P 1'
#
loop_
_entity.id
_entity.type
_entity.pdbx_description
1 polymer ?
#
loop_
_entity_poly.entity_id
_entity_poly.type
_entity_poly.pdbx_seq_one_letter_code
_entity_poly.pdbx_strand_id
1 'polypeptide(L)'
;MEKLLENWDKAIWENIIKIDGKMLNEVEKKLKVKFPMADKKYIKAYNNARSVNIVFRIEREEFKVDFSNFNIDFLEMNTKFFLSLIETYFPSQKIVYILSGREKVNTKIEETVLIYYKQYEICYDFTKNEEEAEFCLIIYEEVVEKDGIEILKKEIVEGTVKKEKLENVHSLKDLFEYMYITDEKVEKEEVFYIFRETATENEIKKFEEELGIKFPENYENMLNRAREEGVRLYPKKWKIKVPRGVMEYDTGMYIDLKDVKETYEIFLEEHKPYPKKLIAIALYGNGDYACLDYRGKLNTTLKEPKITYYVHDEIGNRRFIHLADSYDKFLDMIEIDEEEIERKEKEIEESYFYGEQPLED
;
A
#
# COMPACT_ATOMS: atom_id res chain seq x y z
N MET A 1 11.71 -25.12 11.20
CA MET A 1 11.86 -23.84 11.91
C MET A 1 13.10 -23.89 12.77
N GLU A 2 13.89 -22.83 12.73
CA GLU A 2 15.15 -22.70 13.46
C GLU A 2 15.05 -21.54 14.45
N LYS A 3 15.76 -21.58 15.58
CA LYS A 3 15.75 -20.48 16.56
C LYS A 3 16.41 -19.24 15.96
N LEU A 4 15.78 -18.07 16.11
CA LEU A 4 16.30 -16.79 15.58
C LEU A 4 17.71 -16.50 16.08
N LEU A 5 17.91 -16.53 17.41
CA LEU A 5 19.21 -16.20 18.03
C LEU A 5 20.38 -17.10 17.58
N GLU A 6 20.09 -18.34 17.17
CA GLU A 6 21.10 -19.29 16.72
C GLU A 6 21.36 -19.22 15.21
N ASN A 7 20.46 -18.59 14.45
CA ASN A 7 20.44 -18.59 12.98
C ASN A 7 20.17 -17.18 12.45
N TRP A 8 20.65 -16.16 13.16
CA TRP A 8 20.27 -14.78 12.90
C TRP A 8 20.62 -14.38 11.45
N ASP A 9 21.71 -14.90 10.90
CA ASP A 9 22.15 -14.71 9.51
C ASP A 9 21.08 -15.07 8.45
N LYS A 10 20.09 -15.89 8.81
CA LYS A 10 18.97 -16.29 7.94
C LYS A 10 17.71 -15.46 8.13
N ALA A 11 17.69 -14.57 9.11
CA ALA A 11 16.54 -13.72 9.43
C ALA A 11 16.35 -12.68 8.33
N ILE A 12 15.10 -12.48 7.91
CA ILE A 12 14.73 -11.50 6.91
C ILE A 12 13.64 -10.60 7.47
N TRP A 13 13.98 -9.32 7.54
CA TRP A 13 13.07 -8.23 7.88
C TRP A 13 12.87 -7.35 6.65
N GLU A 14 11.75 -6.65 6.57
CA GLU A 14 11.54 -5.61 5.57
C GLU A 14 11.12 -4.28 6.23
N ASN A 15 11.19 -3.19 5.47
CA ASN A 15 10.65 -1.88 5.86
C ASN A 15 11.26 -1.28 7.15
N ILE A 16 12.50 -1.62 7.49
CA ILE A 16 13.18 -1.03 8.66
C ILE A 16 13.44 0.46 8.42
N ILE A 17 12.97 1.30 9.34
CA ILE A 17 13.26 2.74 9.36
C ILE A 17 14.00 3.04 10.66
N LYS A 18 15.33 3.02 10.63
CA LYS A 18 16.14 3.27 11.83
C LYS A 18 15.88 4.67 12.38
N ILE A 19 15.80 4.77 13.70
CA ILE A 19 15.64 6.05 14.39
C ILE A 19 16.85 6.33 15.28
N ASP A 20 17.23 7.59 15.39
CA ASP A 20 18.35 8.01 16.23
C ASP A 20 17.90 8.26 17.70
N GLY A 21 18.88 8.54 18.57
CA GLY A 21 18.59 8.84 19.97
C GLY A 21 17.79 10.12 20.19
N LYS A 22 17.88 11.12 19.31
CA LYS A 22 17.11 12.36 19.43
C LYS A 22 15.64 12.09 19.17
N MET A 23 15.34 11.37 18.10
CA MET A 23 13.99 10.96 17.72
C MET A 23 13.36 10.06 18.77
N LEU A 24 14.10 9.06 19.28
CA LEU A 24 13.62 8.21 20.38
C LEU A 24 13.30 9.03 21.65
N ASN A 25 14.10 10.05 21.97
CA ASN A 25 13.81 10.95 23.10
C ASN A 25 12.54 11.78 22.89
N GLU A 26 12.22 12.16 21.65
CA GLU A 26 10.96 12.86 21.30
C GLU A 26 9.75 11.92 21.44
N VAL A 27 9.89 10.67 21.00
CA VAL A 27 8.87 9.62 21.18
C VAL A 27 8.60 9.38 22.66
N GLU A 28 9.64 9.19 23.47
CA GLU A 28 9.53 9.04 24.93
C GLU A 28 8.77 10.20 25.57
N LYS A 29 9.06 11.45 25.17
CA LYS A 29 8.33 12.63 25.67
C LYS A 29 6.86 12.62 25.27
N LYS A 30 6.56 12.26 24.02
CA LYS A 30 5.20 12.24 23.47
C LYS A 30 4.34 11.16 24.12
N LEU A 31 4.90 9.96 24.28
CA LEU A 31 4.28 8.84 25.01
C LEU A 31 4.35 9.01 26.54
N LYS A 32 5.13 9.99 27.01
CA LYS A 32 5.43 10.25 28.43
C LYS A 32 6.05 9.05 29.16
N VAL A 33 6.81 8.20 28.49
CA VAL A 33 7.48 7.02 29.09
C VAL A 33 9.00 7.11 28.95
N LYS A 34 9.74 6.29 29.69
CA LYS A 34 11.16 6.04 29.45
C LYS A 34 11.35 4.59 29.06
N PHE A 35 11.73 4.34 27.82
CA PHE A 35 12.01 2.96 27.39
C PHE A 35 13.20 2.40 28.18
N PRO A 36 13.18 1.11 28.54
CA PRO A 36 14.28 0.48 29.26
C PRO A 36 15.61 0.69 28.52
N MET A 37 16.66 1.10 29.24
CA MET A 37 17.94 1.49 28.62
C MET A 37 18.54 0.35 27.77
N ALA A 38 18.44 -0.89 28.24
CA ALA A 38 18.94 -2.07 27.55
C ALA A 38 18.23 -2.33 26.20
N ASP A 39 17.01 -1.83 26.05
CA ASP A 39 16.14 -2.10 24.89
C ASP A 39 16.23 -1.02 23.81
N LYS A 40 16.67 0.19 24.16
CA LYS A 40 16.72 1.34 23.24
C LYS A 40 17.44 1.02 21.93
N LYS A 41 18.54 0.27 21.99
CA LYS A 41 19.30 -0.14 20.80
C LYS A 41 18.49 -1.00 19.84
N TYR A 42 17.64 -1.90 20.34
CA TYR A 42 16.77 -2.73 19.51
C TYR A 42 15.60 -1.91 18.96
N ILE A 43 15.00 -1.03 19.78
CA ILE A 43 13.94 -0.11 19.31
C ILE A 43 14.47 0.74 18.15
N LYS A 44 15.69 1.31 18.28
CA LYS A 44 16.33 2.10 17.21
C LYS A 44 16.59 1.27 15.95
N ALA A 45 17.10 0.05 16.10
CA ALA A 45 17.56 -0.78 14.99
C ALA A 45 16.43 -1.49 14.24
N TYR A 46 15.32 -1.81 14.91
CA TYR A 46 14.19 -2.57 14.36
C TYR A 46 12.92 -1.75 14.20
N ASN A 47 12.96 -0.43 14.40
CA ASN A 47 11.78 0.42 14.22
C ASN A 47 11.11 0.19 12.85
N ASN A 48 9.80 -0.04 12.85
CA ASN A 48 8.98 -0.36 11.67
C ASN A 48 9.34 -1.67 10.92
N ALA A 49 10.24 -2.50 11.47
CA ALA A 49 10.60 -3.77 10.84
C ALA A 49 9.39 -4.70 10.73
N ARG A 50 9.16 -5.27 9.55
CA ARG A 50 8.17 -6.34 9.36
C ARG A 50 8.85 -7.67 9.14
N SER A 51 8.31 -8.73 9.72
CA SER A 51 8.88 -10.06 9.54
C SER A 51 8.52 -10.63 8.17
N VAL A 52 9.53 -11.07 7.41
CA VAL A 52 9.30 -11.84 6.18
C VAL A 52 9.20 -13.31 6.54
N ASN A 53 10.27 -13.88 7.11
CA ASN A 53 10.39 -15.31 7.43
C ASN A 53 10.53 -15.59 8.94
N ILE A 54 9.97 -14.72 9.78
CA ILE A 54 10.12 -14.79 11.23
C ILE A 54 8.74 -14.87 11.87
N VAL A 55 8.58 -15.84 12.77
CA VAL A 55 7.37 -16.01 13.58
C VAL A 55 7.72 -15.94 15.05
N PHE A 56 6.84 -15.33 15.83
CA PHE A 56 6.89 -15.35 17.28
C PHE A 56 6.05 -16.51 17.80
N ARG A 57 6.60 -17.30 18.72
CA ARG A 57 5.92 -18.45 19.30
C ARG A 57 5.95 -18.38 20.83
N ILE A 58 4.77 -18.29 21.42
CA ILE A 58 4.59 -18.28 22.87
C ILE A 58 3.38 -19.12 23.25
N GLU A 59 3.58 -20.03 24.20
CA GLU A 59 2.57 -21.00 24.62
C GLU A 59 1.92 -21.76 23.45
N ARG A 60 0.66 -21.44 23.13
CA ARG A 60 -0.14 -22.04 22.04
C ARG A 60 -0.31 -21.12 20.83
N GLU A 61 0.30 -19.95 20.85
CA GLU A 61 0.20 -18.94 19.80
C GLU A 61 1.47 -18.94 18.95
N GLU A 62 1.29 -18.84 17.64
CA GLU A 62 2.35 -18.70 16.64
C GLU A 62 1.88 -17.69 15.60
N PHE A 63 2.61 -16.58 15.43
CA PHE A 63 2.19 -15.49 14.55
C PHE A 63 3.39 -14.74 13.97
N LYS A 64 3.20 -14.17 12.77
CA LYS A 64 4.16 -13.18 12.22
C LYS A 64 4.17 -11.93 13.07
N VAL A 65 5.33 -11.31 13.16
CA VAL A 65 5.58 -10.21 14.10
C VAL A 65 6.19 -9.00 13.41
N ASP A 66 5.62 -7.83 13.69
CA ASP A 66 6.07 -6.54 13.17
C ASP A 66 6.41 -5.63 14.33
N PHE A 67 7.49 -4.88 14.22
CA PHE A 67 7.88 -3.86 15.19
C PHE A 67 7.06 -2.59 15.02
N SER A 68 6.74 -1.96 16.16
CA SER A 68 6.09 -0.65 16.18
C SER A 68 6.84 0.40 15.37
N ASN A 69 6.09 1.29 14.75
CA ASN A 69 6.62 2.44 14.03
C ASN A 69 6.52 3.70 14.90
N PHE A 70 7.66 4.06 15.49
CA PHE A 70 7.83 5.25 16.31
C PHE A 70 8.25 6.49 15.51
N ASN A 71 7.91 6.57 14.22
CA ASN A 71 8.09 7.81 13.48
C ASN A 71 7.29 8.94 14.15
N ILE A 72 7.95 10.00 14.60
CA ILE A 72 7.33 11.06 15.40
C ILE A 72 6.20 11.80 14.66
N ASP A 73 6.35 11.97 13.34
CA ASP A 73 5.39 12.67 12.48
C ASP A 73 4.11 11.84 12.31
N PHE A 74 4.22 10.51 12.38
CA PHE A 74 3.11 9.58 12.22
C PHE A 74 2.70 8.88 13.51
N LEU A 75 3.34 9.18 14.65
CA LEU A 75 3.17 8.43 15.89
C LEU A 75 1.71 8.39 16.34
N GLU A 76 1.03 9.54 16.32
CA GLU A 76 -0.40 9.62 16.70
C GLU A 76 -1.26 8.75 15.80
N MET A 77 -1.03 8.79 14.48
CA MET A 77 -1.76 7.98 13.52
C MET A 77 -1.52 6.48 13.76
N ASN A 78 -0.25 6.10 13.96
CA ASN A 78 0.17 4.73 14.18
C ASN A 78 -0.42 4.15 15.47
N THR A 79 -0.46 4.94 16.54
CA THR A 79 -0.93 4.46 17.84
C THR A 79 -2.43 4.68 18.09
N LYS A 80 -3.15 5.44 17.25
CA LYS A 80 -4.53 5.88 17.51
C LYS A 80 -5.47 4.73 17.87
N PHE A 81 -5.49 3.68 17.05
CA PHE A 81 -6.39 2.53 17.27
C PHE A 81 -6.02 1.77 18.54
N PHE A 82 -4.73 1.52 18.75
CA PHE A 82 -4.23 0.88 19.96
C PHE A 82 -4.51 1.69 21.24
N LEU A 83 -4.34 3.01 21.20
CA LEU A 83 -4.66 3.87 22.34
C LEU A 83 -6.15 3.79 22.69
N SER A 84 -7.04 3.74 21.70
CA SER A 84 -8.47 3.55 21.93
C SER A 84 -8.79 2.20 22.60
N LEU A 85 -8.09 1.12 22.21
CA LEU A 85 -8.16 -0.19 22.90
C LEU A 85 -7.74 -0.05 24.37
N ILE A 86 -6.58 0.55 24.64
CA ILE A 86 -6.05 0.70 26.00
C ILE A 86 -6.98 1.57 26.86
N GLU A 87 -7.47 2.69 26.35
CA GLU A 87 -8.40 3.57 27.07
C GLU A 87 -9.71 2.86 27.41
N THR A 88 -10.18 1.96 26.54
CA THR A 88 -11.45 1.24 26.74
C THR A 88 -11.32 0.09 27.73
N TYR A 89 -10.31 -0.78 27.55
CA TYR A 89 -10.21 -2.04 28.30
C TYR A 89 -9.20 -1.98 29.46
N PHE A 90 -8.26 -1.04 29.43
CA PHE A 90 -7.22 -0.89 30.44
C PHE A 90 -7.02 0.60 30.86
N PRO A 91 -8.10 1.35 31.21
CA PRO A 91 -8.07 2.81 31.37
C PRO A 91 -7.08 3.36 32.40
N SER A 92 -6.72 2.54 33.40
CA SER A 92 -5.78 2.91 34.46
C SER A 92 -4.34 2.47 34.19
N GLN A 93 -4.08 1.87 33.04
CA GLN A 93 -2.79 1.28 32.69
C GLN A 93 -2.08 2.12 31.63
N LYS A 94 -0.75 2.15 31.72
CA LYS A 94 0.11 2.88 30.79
C LYS A 94 0.86 1.89 29.92
N ILE A 95 0.25 1.51 28.80
CA ILE A 95 0.74 0.43 27.93
C ILE A 95 1.22 1.02 26.60
N VAL A 96 2.38 0.54 26.12
CA VAL A 96 2.94 0.87 24.81
C VAL A 96 3.26 -0.44 24.08
N TYR A 97 2.62 -0.70 22.94
CA TYR A 97 2.93 -1.87 22.13
C TYR A 97 4.28 -1.71 21.42
N ILE A 98 5.03 -2.80 21.30
CA ILE A 98 6.35 -2.84 20.69
C ILE A 98 6.44 -3.85 19.54
N LEU A 99 5.68 -4.94 19.63
CA LEU A 99 5.53 -5.91 18.56
C LEU A 99 4.04 -6.20 18.36
N SER A 100 3.61 -6.18 17.12
CA SER A 100 2.25 -6.52 16.72
C SER A 100 2.26 -7.73 15.80
N GLY A 101 1.29 -8.61 15.96
CA GLY A 101 1.03 -9.73 15.07
C GLY A 101 -0.45 -9.81 14.76
N ARG A 102 -0.79 -10.25 13.55
CA ARG A 102 -2.18 -10.42 13.15
C ARG A 102 -2.38 -11.70 12.36
N GLU A 103 -3.48 -12.37 12.62
CA GLU A 103 -3.92 -13.55 11.89
C GLU A 103 -5.31 -13.29 11.32
N LYS A 104 -5.47 -13.55 10.01
CA LYS A 104 -6.79 -13.47 9.38
C LYS A 104 -7.57 -14.74 9.71
N VAL A 105 -8.66 -14.59 10.46
CA VAL A 105 -9.51 -15.71 10.92
C VAL A 105 -10.60 -16.02 9.92
N ASN A 106 -11.28 -15.00 9.38
CA ASN A 106 -12.41 -15.20 8.47
C ASN A 106 -12.62 -14.00 7.51
N THR A 107 -13.40 -14.22 6.45
CA THR A 107 -13.92 -13.14 5.59
C THR A 107 -15.37 -13.42 5.26
N LYS A 108 -16.19 -12.39 5.37
CA LYS A 108 -17.59 -12.39 4.97
C LYS A 108 -17.80 -11.31 3.92
N ILE A 109 -18.47 -11.68 2.83
CA ILE A 109 -18.79 -10.77 1.73
C ILE A 109 -20.27 -10.43 1.84
N GLU A 110 -20.57 -9.15 2.08
CA GLU A 110 -21.91 -8.57 2.10
C GLU A 110 -21.99 -7.44 1.06
N GLU A 111 -22.68 -6.33 1.36
CA GLU A 111 -22.54 -5.08 0.59
C GLU A 111 -21.11 -4.53 0.70
N THR A 112 -20.48 -4.71 1.87
CA THR A 112 -19.05 -4.46 2.13
C THR A 112 -18.33 -5.77 2.46
N VAL A 113 -16.98 -5.75 2.46
CA VAL A 113 -16.17 -6.91 2.85
C VAL A 113 -15.79 -6.80 4.32
N LEU A 114 -16.26 -7.74 5.14
CA LEU A 114 -15.90 -7.85 6.55
C LEU A 114 -14.78 -8.87 6.72
N ILE A 115 -13.66 -8.44 7.30
CA ILE A 115 -12.51 -9.30 7.58
C ILE A 115 -12.31 -9.39 9.09
N TYR A 116 -12.29 -10.63 9.60
CA TYR A 116 -12.09 -10.91 11.01
C TYR A 116 -10.61 -11.23 11.23
N TYR A 117 -9.98 -10.51 12.15
CA TYR A 117 -8.59 -10.75 12.55
C TYR A 117 -8.51 -11.10 14.02
N LYS A 118 -7.57 -11.99 14.35
CA LYS A 118 -7.06 -12.16 15.70
C LYS A 118 -5.75 -11.35 15.79
N GLN A 119 -5.68 -10.49 16.79
CA GLN A 119 -4.59 -9.54 17.00
C GLN A 119 -3.77 -9.96 18.23
N TYR A 120 -2.47 -9.73 18.14
CA TYR A 120 -1.47 -10.06 19.15
C TYR A 120 -0.57 -8.85 19.36
N GLU A 121 -0.62 -8.25 20.55
CA GLU A 121 0.17 -7.05 20.86
C GLU A 121 1.08 -7.36 22.05
N ILE A 122 2.38 -7.49 21.79
CA ILE A 122 3.39 -7.56 22.85
C ILE A 122 3.73 -6.12 23.21
N CYS A 123 3.58 -5.81 24.49
CA CYS A 123 3.64 -4.45 24.99
C CYS A 123 4.54 -4.33 26.22
N TYR A 124 5.06 -3.12 26.39
CA TYR A 124 5.51 -2.63 27.68
C TYR A 124 4.33 -2.14 28.51
N ASP A 125 4.30 -2.50 29.78
CA ASP A 125 3.38 -1.98 30.79
C ASP A 125 4.17 -1.16 31.83
N PHE A 126 3.99 0.16 31.76
CA PHE A 126 4.61 1.15 32.64
C PHE A 126 3.73 1.53 33.84
N THR A 127 2.64 0.80 34.11
CA THR A 127 1.65 1.18 35.13
C THR A 127 2.25 1.26 36.54
N LYS A 128 3.20 0.39 36.87
CA LYS A 128 3.85 0.37 38.19
C LYS A 128 5.07 1.28 38.28
N ASN A 129 5.86 1.34 37.21
CA ASN A 129 7.10 2.08 37.14
C ASN A 129 7.31 2.61 35.71
N GLU A 130 7.56 3.91 35.57
CA GLU A 130 7.77 4.56 34.28
C GLU A 130 9.17 4.30 33.69
N GLU A 131 10.10 3.75 34.48
CA GLU A 131 11.48 3.44 34.09
C GLU A 131 11.77 1.92 34.01
N GLU A 132 10.91 1.08 34.61
CA GLU A 132 11.02 -0.38 34.59
C GLU A 132 9.68 -1.00 34.16
N ALA A 133 9.50 -1.12 32.85
CA ALA A 133 8.29 -1.74 32.30
C ALA A 133 8.26 -3.26 32.49
N GLU A 134 7.09 -3.79 32.78
CA GLU A 134 6.81 -5.22 32.65
C GLU A 134 6.38 -5.53 31.20
N PHE A 135 6.66 -6.74 30.70
CA PHE A 135 6.12 -7.17 29.41
C PHE A 135 4.76 -7.85 29.56
N CYS A 136 3.85 -7.57 28.63
CA CYS A 136 2.56 -8.26 28.54
C CYS A 136 2.19 -8.55 27.09
N LEU A 137 1.39 -9.60 26.88
CA LEU A 137 0.72 -9.90 25.62
C LEU A 137 -0.75 -9.53 25.75
N ILE A 138 -1.26 -8.75 24.81
CA ILE A 138 -2.69 -8.46 24.65
C ILE A 138 -3.19 -9.19 23.42
N ILE A 139 -4.26 -9.97 23.58
CA ILE A 139 -4.90 -10.72 22.50
C ILE A 139 -6.34 -10.25 22.37
N TYR A 140 -6.80 -9.97 21.16
CA TYR A 140 -8.19 -9.61 20.90
C TYR A 140 -8.58 -9.98 19.47
N GLU A 141 -9.88 -10.02 19.20
CA GLU A 141 -10.39 -10.11 17.84
C GLU A 141 -10.87 -8.74 17.38
N GLU A 142 -10.67 -8.43 16.09
CA GLU A 142 -11.21 -7.24 15.45
C GLU A 142 -11.93 -7.59 14.15
N VAL A 143 -12.90 -6.76 13.80
CA VAL A 143 -13.59 -6.78 12.51
C VAL A 143 -13.19 -5.53 11.75
N VAL A 144 -12.71 -5.72 10.53
CA VAL A 144 -12.36 -4.65 9.60
C VAL A 144 -13.35 -4.66 8.46
N GLU A 145 -14.07 -3.57 8.29
CA GLU A 145 -14.98 -3.34 7.18
C GLU A 145 -14.26 -2.61 6.05
N LYS A 146 -14.34 -3.15 4.84
CA LYS A 146 -13.69 -2.62 3.64
C LYS A 146 -14.65 -2.45 2.49
N ASP A 147 -14.37 -1.42 1.69
CA ASP A 147 -14.89 -1.26 0.33
C ASP A 147 -13.70 -1.19 -0.64
N GLY A 148 -13.51 -2.24 -1.43
CA GLY A 148 -12.28 -2.44 -2.19
C GLY A 148 -11.03 -2.42 -1.30
N ILE A 149 -10.17 -1.41 -1.52
CA ILE A 149 -8.93 -1.19 -0.76
C ILE A 149 -9.12 -0.28 0.46
N GLU A 150 -10.22 0.47 0.51
CA GLU A 150 -10.51 1.44 1.57
C GLU A 150 -10.95 0.71 2.85
N ILE A 151 -10.47 1.18 4.00
CA ILE A 151 -10.92 0.71 5.31
C ILE A 151 -11.99 1.69 5.81
N LEU A 152 -13.25 1.24 5.81
CA LEU A 152 -14.38 2.02 6.28
C LEU A 152 -14.42 2.07 7.81
N LYS A 153 -14.17 0.91 8.45
CA LYS A 153 -14.31 0.76 9.90
C LYS A 153 -13.40 -0.31 10.46
N LYS A 154 -12.99 -0.13 11.72
CA LYS A 154 -12.35 -1.14 12.56
C LYS A 154 -13.03 -1.18 13.91
N GLU A 155 -13.43 -2.37 14.34
CA GLU A 155 -14.08 -2.58 15.64
C GLU A 155 -13.50 -3.78 16.36
N ILE A 156 -13.31 -3.64 17.67
CA ILE A 156 -12.90 -4.75 18.53
C ILE A 156 -14.13 -5.60 18.82
N VAL A 157 -14.00 -6.92 18.73
CA VAL A 157 -15.06 -7.85 19.13
C VAL A 157 -15.13 -7.88 20.64
N GLU A 158 -16.24 -7.39 21.19
CA GLU A 158 -16.43 -7.31 22.64
C GLU A 158 -16.25 -8.67 23.34
N GLY A 159 -15.61 -8.66 24.51
CA GLY A 159 -15.38 -9.86 25.31
C GLY A 159 -14.20 -10.74 24.85
N THR A 160 -13.52 -10.39 23.77
CA THR A 160 -12.35 -11.15 23.27
C THR A 160 -11.02 -10.66 23.83
N VAL A 161 -10.97 -9.42 24.35
CA VAL A 161 -9.76 -8.79 24.85
C VAL A 161 -9.24 -9.51 26.09
N LYS A 162 -8.00 -9.99 26.01
CA LYS A 162 -7.26 -10.64 27.10
C LYS A 162 -5.89 -10.01 27.23
N LYS A 163 -5.38 -9.94 28.46
CA LYS A 163 -4.03 -9.48 28.77
C LYS A 163 -3.34 -10.49 29.67
N GLU A 164 -2.14 -10.87 29.30
CA GLU A 164 -1.31 -11.85 30.01
C GLU A 164 0.07 -11.25 30.27
N LYS A 165 0.60 -11.45 31.48
CA LYS A 165 1.95 -11.00 31.83
C LYS A 165 2.98 -12.00 31.28
N LEU A 166 4.06 -11.49 30.67
CA LEU A 166 5.17 -12.31 30.22
C LEU A 166 6.23 -12.41 31.33
N GLU A 167 6.11 -13.40 32.22
CA GLU A 167 6.91 -13.45 33.46
C GLU A 167 8.41 -13.64 33.26
N ASN A 168 8.83 -14.33 32.19
CA ASN A 168 10.23 -14.65 31.89
C ASN A 168 10.86 -13.70 30.86
N VAL A 169 10.21 -12.57 30.56
CA VAL A 169 10.70 -11.59 29.59
C VAL A 169 11.05 -10.31 30.35
N HIS A 170 12.32 -9.93 30.31
CA HIS A 170 12.85 -8.77 31.02
C HIS A 170 13.48 -7.73 30.07
N SER A 171 13.65 -8.10 28.79
CA SER A 171 14.19 -7.23 27.74
C SER A 171 13.65 -7.64 26.36
N LEU A 172 13.81 -6.78 25.36
CA LEU A 172 13.55 -7.14 23.96
C LEU A 172 14.43 -8.28 23.47
N LYS A 173 15.63 -8.42 24.05
CA LYS A 173 16.50 -9.56 23.74
C LYS A 173 15.83 -10.88 24.12
N ASP A 174 15.15 -10.93 25.25
CA ASP A 174 14.47 -12.15 25.71
C ASP A 174 13.30 -12.50 24.78
N LEU A 175 12.62 -11.49 24.20
CA LEU A 175 11.59 -11.73 23.17
C LEU A 175 12.16 -12.43 21.93
N PHE A 176 13.41 -12.17 21.56
CA PHE A 176 14.04 -12.87 20.43
C PHE A 176 14.26 -14.36 20.69
N GLU A 177 14.30 -14.81 21.94
CA GLU A 177 14.33 -16.24 22.28
C GLU A 177 13.03 -16.96 21.87
N TYR A 178 11.93 -16.23 21.73
CA TYR A 178 10.62 -16.73 21.31
C TYR A 178 10.40 -16.62 19.79
N MET A 179 11.37 -16.09 19.04
CA MET A 179 11.28 -15.97 17.59
C MET A 179 11.96 -17.13 16.86
N TYR A 180 11.37 -17.53 15.74
CA TYR A 180 11.81 -18.64 14.90
C TYR A 180 11.81 -18.26 13.42
N ILE A 181 12.76 -18.83 12.68
CA ILE A 181 12.90 -18.65 11.23
C ILE A 181 12.13 -19.76 10.51
N THR A 182 11.30 -19.35 9.55
CA THR A 182 10.53 -20.22 8.65
C THR A 182 11.25 -20.40 7.30
N ASP A 183 10.73 -21.29 6.46
CA ASP A 183 11.21 -21.52 5.08
C ASP A 183 10.60 -20.55 4.05
N GLU A 184 9.88 -19.54 4.54
CA GLU A 184 9.30 -18.49 3.70
C GLU A 184 10.39 -17.69 2.99
N LYS A 185 10.14 -17.39 1.71
CA LYS A 185 11.07 -16.67 0.84
C LYS A 185 10.57 -15.26 0.61
N VAL A 186 11.51 -14.37 0.28
CA VAL A 186 11.19 -13.01 -0.16
C VAL A 186 10.42 -13.07 -1.47
N GLU A 187 9.16 -12.63 -1.45
CA GLU A 187 8.42 -12.24 -2.65
C GLU A 187 8.73 -10.77 -2.93
N LYS A 188 9.72 -10.51 -3.78
CA LYS A 188 10.11 -9.14 -4.12
C LYS A 188 8.97 -8.47 -4.91
N GLU A 189 8.66 -7.23 -4.54
CA GLU A 189 7.80 -6.38 -5.36
C GLU A 189 8.35 -6.28 -6.79
N GLU A 190 7.45 -6.20 -7.77
CA GLU A 190 7.82 -5.99 -9.17
C GLU A 190 7.78 -4.49 -9.49
N VAL A 191 8.78 -3.99 -10.22
CA VAL A 191 8.86 -2.57 -10.65
C VAL A 191 7.86 -2.19 -11.73
N PHE A 192 7.10 -3.15 -12.23
CA PHE A 192 6.04 -2.95 -13.21
C PHE A 192 4.70 -3.35 -12.61
N TYR A 193 3.63 -2.77 -13.15
CA TYR A 193 2.28 -3.27 -12.88
C TYR A 193 1.77 -4.07 -14.08
N ILE A 194 0.86 -5.01 -13.82
CA ILE A 194 0.23 -5.82 -14.87
C ILE A 194 -1.16 -5.26 -15.16
N PHE A 195 -1.33 -4.63 -16.32
CA PHE A 195 -2.66 -4.27 -16.82
C PHE A 195 -3.38 -5.52 -17.33
N ARG A 196 -4.60 -5.73 -16.85
CA ARG A 196 -5.49 -6.81 -17.29
C ARG A 196 -6.79 -6.21 -17.81
N GLU A 197 -7.22 -6.69 -18.96
CA GLU A 197 -8.55 -6.38 -19.49
C GLU A 197 -9.49 -7.53 -19.11
N THR A 198 -10.62 -7.19 -18.50
CA THR A 198 -11.59 -8.15 -17.98
C THR A 198 -12.79 -8.33 -18.90
N ALA A 199 -13.10 -7.34 -19.75
CA ALA A 199 -14.16 -7.45 -20.73
C ALA A 199 -13.85 -8.49 -21.78
N THR A 200 -14.89 -8.99 -22.44
CA THR A 200 -14.83 -9.84 -23.62
C THR A 200 -14.76 -9.03 -24.91
N GLU A 201 -14.35 -9.64 -26.02
CA GLU A 201 -14.33 -8.96 -27.33
C GLU A 201 -15.71 -8.43 -27.71
N ASN A 202 -16.77 -9.17 -27.37
CA ASN A 202 -18.15 -8.78 -27.65
C ASN A 202 -18.58 -7.57 -26.82
N GLU A 203 -18.12 -7.45 -25.57
CA GLU A 203 -18.42 -6.29 -24.73
C GLU A 203 -17.72 -5.03 -25.20
N ILE A 204 -16.49 -5.15 -25.72
CA ILE A 204 -15.77 -4.05 -26.37
C ILE A 204 -16.54 -3.62 -27.62
N LYS A 205 -16.87 -4.56 -28.52
CA LYS A 205 -17.62 -4.26 -29.75
C LYS A 205 -18.96 -3.59 -29.47
N LYS A 206 -19.70 -4.09 -28.47
CA LYS A 206 -20.97 -3.49 -28.06
C LYS A 206 -20.79 -2.06 -27.58
N PHE A 207 -19.75 -1.78 -26.80
CA PHE A 207 -19.45 -0.42 -26.34
C PHE A 207 -19.10 0.53 -27.50
N GLU A 208 -18.31 0.06 -28.47
CA GLU A 208 -17.99 0.81 -29.69
C GLU A 208 -19.25 1.13 -30.52
N GLU A 209 -20.14 0.14 -30.70
CA GLU A 209 -21.41 0.28 -31.40
C GLU A 209 -22.36 1.27 -30.71
N GLU A 210 -22.50 1.18 -29.38
CA GLU A 210 -23.35 2.06 -28.57
C GLU A 210 -22.94 3.53 -28.69
N LEU A 211 -21.63 3.80 -28.78
CA LEU A 211 -21.10 5.16 -28.92
C LEU A 211 -20.90 5.59 -30.37
N GLY A 212 -21.06 4.67 -31.33
CA GLY A 212 -20.74 4.90 -32.74
C GLY A 212 -19.30 5.39 -32.90
N ILE A 213 -18.36 4.67 -32.30
CA ILE A 213 -16.91 4.91 -32.39
C ILE A 213 -16.23 3.61 -32.84
N LYS A 214 -14.93 3.71 -33.15
CA LYS A 214 -14.06 2.55 -33.30
C LYS A 214 -12.73 2.83 -32.60
N PHE A 215 -12.26 1.91 -31.79
CA PHE A 215 -10.97 2.02 -31.12
C PHE A 215 -9.81 1.97 -32.12
N PRO A 216 -8.68 2.64 -31.79
CA PRO A 216 -7.44 2.48 -32.55
C PRO A 216 -7.00 1.02 -32.57
N GLU A 217 -6.46 0.55 -33.70
CA GLU A 217 -6.07 -0.86 -33.87
C GLU A 217 -5.02 -1.29 -32.83
N ASN A 218 -4.01 -0.45 -32.58
CA ASN A 218 -2.99 -0.73 -31.57
C ASN A 218 -3.53 -0.68 -30.13
N TYR A 219 -4.61 0.06 -29.89
CA TYR A 219 -5.30 0.03 -28.59
C TYR A 219 -6.08 -1.28 -28.43
N GLU A 220 -6.85 -1.70 -29.44
CA GLU A 220 -7.54 -3.00 -29.44
C GLU A 220 -6.56 -4.17 -29.25
N ASN A 221 -5.41 -4.15 -29.93
CA ASN A 221 -4.36 -5.16 -29.80
C ASN A 221 -3.81 -5.24 -28.37
N MET A 222 -3.61 -4.09 -27.72
CA MET A 222 -3.19 -4.03 -26.32
C MET A 222 -4.27 -4.61 -25.39
N LEU A 223 -5.55 -4.29 -25.59
CA LEU A 223 -6.66 -4.85 -24.81
C LEU A 223 -6.74 -6.38 -24.97
N ASN A 224 -6.59 -6.89 -26.20
CA ASN A 224 -6.56 -8.34 -26.47
C ASN A 224 -5.44 -9.03 -25.69
N ARG A 225 -4.23 -8.49 -25.76
CA ARG A 225 -3.08 -9.02 -25.03
C ARG A 225 -3.27 -8.95 -23.51
N ALA A 226 -3.82 -7.85 -23.01
CA ALA A 226 -4.11 -7.66 -21.58
C ALA A 226 -5.15 -8.67 -21.06
N ARG A 227 -6.08 -9.10 -21.91
CA ARG A 227 -7.08 -10.13 -21.62
C ARG A 227 -6.47 -11.53 -21.57
N GLU A 228 -5.60 -11.87 -22.52
CA GLU A 228 -5.02 -13.21 -22.66
C GLU A 228 -3.93 -13.51 -21.63
N GLU A 229 -2.94 -12.61 -21.50
CA GLU A 229 -1.77 -12.82 -20.65
C GLU A 229 -1.56 -11.72 -19.61
N GLY A 230 -2.09 -10.52 -19.86
CA GLY A 230 -1.77 -9.31 -19.10
C GLY A 230 -0.59 -8.57 -19.72
N VAL A 231 -0.58 -7.25 -19.62
CA VAL A 231 0.48 -6.39 -20.18
C VAL A 231 1.30 -5.80 -19.03
N ARG A 232 2.60 -6.08 -19.02
CA ARG A 232 3.54 -5.46 -18.09
C ARG A 232 3.81 -4.03 -18.51
N LEU A 233 3.58 -3.10 -17.59
CA LEU A 233 3.75 -1.68 -17.81
C LEU A 233 4.77 -1.16 -16.81
N TYR A 234 5.93 -0.81 -17.37
CA TYR A 234 7.08 -0.28 -16.66
C TYR A 234 6.95 1.23 -16.45
N PRO A 235 7.71 1.80 -15.49
CA PRO A 235 7.94 3.23 -15.43
C PRO A 235 8.39 3.75 -16.80
N LYS A 236 7.78 4.85 -17.23
CA LYS A 236 8.07 5.52 -18.50
C LYS A 236 8.50 6.97 -18.29
N LYS A 237 9.00 7.59 -19.35
CA LYS A 237 9.21 9.03 -19.45
C LYS A 237 8.80 9.55 -20.81
N TRP A 238 8.56 10.85 -20.88
CA TRP A 238 8.18 11.53 -22.11
C TRP A 238 9.42 11.90 -22.93
N LYS A 239 9.47 11.49 -24.20
CA LYS A 239 10.50 11.91 -25.16
C LYS A 239 10.38 13.39 -25.56
N ILE A 240 9.19 13.96 -25.36
CA ILE A 240 8.90 15.35 -25.71
C ILE A 240 8.49 16.14 -24.47
N LYS A 241 8.71 17.45 -24.50
CA LYS A 241 8.29 18.34 -23.43
C LYS A 241 6.76 18.46 -23.43
N VAL A 242 6.13 17.98 -22.37
CA VAL A 242 4.70 18.20 -22.08
C VAL A 242 4.52 19.48 -21.24
N PRO A 243 3.34 20.13 -21.28
CA PRO A 243 3.06 21.29 -20.43
C PRO A 243 3.24 20.98 -18.94
N ARG A 244 3.64 22.00 -18.17
CA ARG A 244 3.72 21.90 -16.71
C ARG A 244 2.33 21.57 -16.14
N GLY A 245 2.26 20.65 -15.20
CA GLY A 245 1.05 20.10 -14.56
C GLY A 245 0.34 19.02 -15.38
N VAL A 246 0.87 18.64 -16.55
CA VAL A 246 0.28 17.61 -17.41
C VAL A 246 1.16 16.38 -17.38
N MET A 247 0.65 15.28 -16.83
CA MET A 247 1.36 13.99 -16.78
C MET A 247 2.75 14.12 -16.11
N GLU A 248 2.85 14.97 -15.09
CA GLU A 248 4.09 15.26 -14.32
C GLU A 248 4.47 14.14 -13.36
N TYR A 249 3.50 13.33 -12.95
CA TYR A 249 3.66 12.27 -11.97
C TYR A 249 3.07 11.00 -12.58
N ASP A 250 3.93 10.02 -12.80
CA ASP A 250 3.52 8.69 -13.25
C ASP A 250 2.99 8.61 -14.69
N THR A 251 3.07 7.40 -15.24
CA THR A 251 3.04 7.17 -16.69
C THR A 251 1.73 6.61 -17.20
N GLY A 252 0.68 6.94 -16.44
CA GLY A 252 -0.69 6.56 -16.72
C GLY A 252 -0.96 5.12 -16.39
N MET A 253 -1.81 4.87 -15.40
CA MET A 253 -2.36 3.55 -15.17
C MET A 253 -3.50 3.31 -16.17
N TYR A 254 -3.26 2.49 -17.19
CA TYR A 254 -4.34 1.98 -18.05
C TYR A 254 -5.45 1.34 -17.23
N ILE A 255 -6.69 1.66 -17.59
CA ILE A 255 -7.91 1.18 -16.91
C ILE A 255 -8.66 0.21 -17.82
N ASP A 256 -9.32 -0.79 -17.24
CA ASP A 256 -10.04 -1.81 -18.01
C ASP A 256 -11.37 -1.26 -18.53
N LEU A 257 -12.02 -1.96 -19.48
CA LEU A 257 -13.26 -1.45 -20.08
C LEU A 257 -14.38 -1.20 -19.05
N LYS A 258 -14.41 -1.96 -17.94
CA LYS A 258 -15.41 -1.75 -16.88
C LYS A 258 -15.23 -0.36 -16.27
N ASP A 259 -13.99 -0.03 -15.89
CA ASP A 259 -13.65 1.27 -15.31
C ASP A 259 -13.77 2.40 -16.35
N VAL A 260 -13.49 2.14 -17.63
CA VAL A 260 -13.74 3.10 -18.73
C VAL A 260 -15.23 3.46 -18.81
N LYS A 261 -16.13 2.48 -18.72
CA LYS A 261 -17.58 2.69 -18.77
C LYS A 261 -18.06 3.51 -17.57
N GLU A 262 -17.65 3.12 -16.37
CA GLU A 262 -18.00 3.80 -15.13
C GLU A 262 -17.50 5.26 -15.15
N THR A 263 -16.24 5.47 -15.52
CA THR A 263 -15.66 6.82 -15.67
C THR A 263 -16.42 7.65 -16.70
N TYR A 264 -16.81 7.04 -17.84
CA TYR A 264 -17.58 7.73 -18.87
C TYR A 264 -18.97 8.16 -18.38
N GLU A 265 -19.65 7.33 -17.59
CA GLU A 265 -20.94 7.67 -16.98
C GLU A 265 -20.80 8.81 -15.96
N ILE A 266 -19.85 8.72 -15.03
CA ILE A 266 -19.54 9.77 -14.04
C ILE A 266 -19.28 11.10 -14.72
N PHE A 267 -18.47 11.08 -15.78
CA PHE A 267 -18.16 12.28 -16.54
C PHE A 267 -19.40 12.90 -17.18
N LEU A 268 -20.29 12.11 -17.79
CA LEU A 268 -21.54 12.61 -18.36
C LEU A 268 -22.48 13.22 -17.31
N GLU A 269 -22.49 12.69 -16.09
CA GLU A 269 -23.38 13.13 -15.02
C GLU A 269 -22.87 14.38 -14.30
N GLU A 270 -21.61 14.36 -13.86
CA GLU A 270 -21.05 15.32 -12.91
C GLU A 270 -20.31 16.47 -13.60
N HIS A 271 -19.64 16.22 -14.73
CA HIS A 271 -18.69 17.17 -15.30
C HIS A 271 -19.30 18.04 -16.40
N LYS A 272 -20.53 18.51 -16.19
CA LYS A 272 -21.31 19.23 -17.22
C LYS A 272 -20.75 20.62 -17.54
N PRO A 273 -20.52 20.94 -18.84
CA PRO A 273 -20.75 20.10 -20.00
C PRO A 273 -19.58 19.13 -20.25
N TYR A 274 -19.78 17.83 -19.99
CA TYR A 274 -18.82 16.82 -20.39
C TYR A 274 -19.17 16.39 -21.82
N PRO A 275 -18.20 16.43 -22.73
CA PRO A 275 -18.48 16.16 -24.12
C PRO A 275 -18.59 14.65 -24.36
N LYS A 276 -19.73 14.23 -24.92
CA LYS A 276 -19.94 12.86 -25.43
C LYS A 276 -18.78 12.46 -26.34
N LYS A 277 -18.35 11.19 -26.26
CA LYS A 277 -17.25 10.58 -27.03
C LYS A 277 -15.82 11.04 -26.69
N LEU A 278 -15.57 11.38 -25.42
CA LEU A 278 -14.22 11.46 -24.86
C LEU A 278 -14.04 10.26 -23.92
N ILE A 279 -13.21 9.30 -24.33
CA ILE A 279 -13.08 7.99 -23.66
C ILE A 279 -11.78 7.96 -22.88
N ALA A 280 -11.84 7.95 -21.55
CA ALA A 280 -10.67 7.79 -20.70
C ALA A 280 -10.07 6.40 -20.90
N ILE A 281 -8.75 6.29 -21.02
CA ILE A 281 -8.05 5.01 -21.21
C ILE A 281 -6.89 4.80 -20.24
N ALA A 282 -6.41 5.85 -19.59
CA ALA A 282 -5.38 5.76 -18.55
C ALA A 282 -5.51 6.90 -17.54
N LEU A 283 -5.35 6.59 -16.25
CA LEU A 283 -5.40 7.50 -15.11
C LEU A 283 -3.99 8.02 -14.77
N TYR A 284 -3.82 9.33 -14.65
CA TYR A 284 -2.55 10.03 -14.39
C TYR A 284 -2.52 10.74 -13.02
N GLY A 285 -3.25 10.18 -12.05
CA GLY A 285 -3.35 10.71 -10.68
C GLY A 285 -4.46 11.76 -10.51
N ASN A 286 -5.00 11.83 -9.29
CA ASN A 286 -6.06 12.77 -8.88
C ASN A 286 -7.30 12.84 -9.78
N GLY A 287 -7.56 11.87 -10.66
CA GLY A 287 -8.69 11.93 -11.59
C GLY A 287 -8.39 12.62 -12.92
N ASP A 288 -7.12 12.87 -13.24
CA ASP A 288 -6.72 13.29 -14.59
C ASP A 288 -6.50 12.08 -15.51
N TYR A 289 -6.88 12.20 -16.78
CA TYR A 289 -6.88 11.04 -17.70
C TYR A 289 -6.26 11.35 -19.06
N ALA A 290 -5.60 10.36 -19.67
CA ALA A 290 -5.42 10.34 -21.11
C ALA A 290 -6.66 9.73 -21.76
N CYS A 291 -7.19 10.40 -22.78
CA CYS A 291 -8.44 10.03 -23.42
C CYS A 291 -8.32 9.89 -24.94
N LEU A 292 -9.01 8.89 -25.50
CA LEU A 292 -9.35 8.83 -26.91
C LEU A 292 -10.46 9.86 -27.20
N ASP A 293 -10.15 10.87 -28.00
CA ASP A 293 -11.01 12.03 -28.22
C ASP A 293 -11.65 12.00 -29.62
N TYR A 294 -12.92 11.60 -29.65
CA TYR A 294 -13.76 11.49 -30.85
C TYR A 294 -14.71 12.68 -31.03
N ARG A 295 -14.54 13.76 -30.27
CA ARG A 295 -15.42 14.94 -30.34
C ARG A 295 -15.25 15.73 -31.63
N GLY A 296 -14.06 15.62 -32.22
CA GLY A 296 -13.66 16.30 -33.45
C GLY A 296 -13.71 15.39 -34.68
N LYS A 297 -13.25 15.93 -35.81
CA LYS A 297 -12.97 15.11 -36.99
C LYS A 297 -11.83 14.15 -36.67
N LEU A 298 -12.00 12.88 -37.06
CA LEU A 298 -10.93 11.88 -37.00
C LEU A 298 -9.75 12.32 -37.86
N ASN A 299 -8.57 11.82 -37.52
CA ASN A 299 -7.38 11.98 -38.36
C ASN A 299 -7.71 11.53 -39.79
N THR A 300 -7.46 12.38 -40.79
CA THR A 300 -7.88 12.13 -42.18
C THR A 300 -7.19 10.93 -42.82
N THR A 301 -6.02 10.54 -42.31
CA THR A 301 -5.19 9.47 -42.86
C THR A 301 -5.41 8.18 -42.09
N LEU A 302 -5.29 8.23 -40.76
CA LEU A 302 -5.39 7.04 -39.90
C LEU A 302 -6.84 6.69 -39.55
N LYS A 303 -7.79 7.62 -39.72
CA LYS A 303 -9.18 7.51 -39.24
C LYS A 303 -9.27 7.23 -37.73
N GLU A 304 -8.27 7.66 -36.98
CA GLU A 304 -8.18 7.50 -35.53
C GLU A 304 -8.61 8.78 -34.78
N PRO A 305 -9.07 8.64 -33.52
CA PRO A 305 -9.21 9.78 -32.62
C PRO A 305 -7.85 10.39 -32.29
N LYS A 306 -7.87 11.67 -31.90
CA LYS A 306 -6.70 12.29 -31.27
C LYS A 306 -6.63 11.87 -29.79
N ILE A 307 -5.47 12.05 -29.17
CA ILE A 307 -5.29 11.87 -27.72
C ILE A 307 -5.36 13.22 -27.02
N THR A 308 -6.19 13.29 -25.99
CA THR A 308 -6.41 14.48 -25.16
C THR A 308 -6.19 14.12 -23.70
N TYR A 309 -5.41 14.92 -23.00
CA TYR A 309 -5.35 14.91 -21.54
C TYR A 309 -6.55 15.67 -20.98
N TYR A 310 -7.30 15.00 -20.11
CA TYR A 310 -8.41 15.54 -19.37
C TYR A 310 -7.94 15.93 -17.96
N VAL A 311 -8.11 17.21 -17.64
CA VAL A 311 -7.80 17.76 -16.31
C VAL A 311 -9.11 17.94 -15.53
N HIS A 312 -9.29 17.17 -14.45
CA HIS A 312 -10.55 17.14 -13.70
C HIS A 312 -10.85 18.46 -12.98
N ASP A 313 -9.81 19.07 -12.37
CA ASP A 313 -9.90 20.29 -11.57
C ASP A 313 -10.08 21.58 -12.41
N GLU A 314 -9.78 21.53 -13.70
CA GLU A 314 -9.92 22.70 -14.57
C GLU A 314 -11.38 22.97 -14.93
N ILE A 315 -11.67 24.09 -15.61
CA ILE A 315 -13.03 24.44 -16.05
C ILE A 315 -13.04 24.82 -17.53
N GLY A 316 -14.08 24.38 -18.24
CA GLY A 316 -14.29 24.69 -19.65
C GLY A 316 -13.23 24.08 -20.56
N ASN A 317 -12.79 24.81 -21.59
CA ASN A 317 -11.84 24.28 -22.57
C ASN A 317 -10.45 23.99 -22.01
N ARG A 318 -10.09 24.57 -20.85
CA ARG A 318 -8.81 24.30 -20.18
C ARG A 318 -8.68 22.86 -19.67
N ARG A 319 -9.83 22.16 -19.53
CA ARG A 319 -9.87 20.73 -19.21
C ARG A 319 -9.27 19.84 -20.29
N PHE A 320 -9.15 20.32 -21.53
CA PHE A 320 -8.82 19.49 -22.68
C PHE A 320 -7.51 19.93 -23.31
N ILE A 321 -6.45 19.20 -22.99
CA ILE A 321 -5.11 19.49 -23.49
C ILE A 321 -4.78 18.45 -24.56
N HIS A 322 -4.60 18.89 -25.80
CA HIS A 322 -4.22 18.00 -26.88
C HIS A 322 -2.81 17.45 -26.65
N LEU A 323 -2.65 16.12 -26.78
CA LEU A 323 -1.37 15.45 -26.63
C LEU A 323 -0.81 14.95 -27.97
N ALA A 324 -1.62 14.23 -28.75
CA ALA A 324 -1.19 13.60 -29.99
C ALA A 324 -2.34 13.48 -30.99
N ASP A 325 -2.00 13.38 -32.27
CA ASP A 325 -2.99 13.28 -33.37
C ASP A 325 -3.55 11.86 -33.57
N SER A 326 -2.98 10.86 -32.88
CA SER A 326 -3.39 9.45 -32.96
C SER A 326 -2.86 8.68 -31.74
N TYR A 327 -3.34 7.46 -31.52
CA TYR A 327 -2.84 6.61 -30.43
C TYR A 327 -1.38 6.21 -30.66
N ASP A 328 -1.03 5.87 -31.90
CA ASP A 328 0.35 5.57 -32.28
C ASP A 328 1.30 6.72 -32.03
N LYS A 329 0.87 7.95 -32.35
CA LYS A 329 1.67 9.15 -32.08
C LYS A 329 1.83 9.43 -30.60
N PHE A 330 0.87 9.03 -29.79
CA PHE A 330 0.98 9.10 -28.34
C PHE A 330 1.98 8.06 -27.81
N LEU A 331 1.96 6.82 -28.31
CA LEU A 331 2.97 5.82 -27.96
C LEU A 331 4.38 6.23 -28.39
N ASP A 332 4.52 6.87 -29.56
CA ASP A 332 5.80 7.42 -30.04
C ASP A 332 6.43 8.41 -29.05
N MET A 333 5.60 9.14 -28.28
CA MET A 333 6.02 10.15 -27.29
C MET A 333 6.55 9.56 -25.98
N ILE A 334 6.38 8.25 -25.76
CA ILE A 334 6.71 7.58 -24.50
C ILE A 334 7.91 6.64 -24.71
N GLU A 335 8.79 6.55 -23.72
CA GLU A 335 9.83 5.52 -23.61
C GLU A 335 9.89 4.95 -22.20
N ILE A 336 10.46 3.75 -22.07
CA ILE A 336 10.73 3.14 -20.77
C ILE A 336 11.78 4.00 -20.05
N ASP A 337 11.55 4.26 -18.77
CA ASP A 337 12.50 5.01 -17.94
C ASP A 337 13.42 4.04 -17.19
N GLU A 338 14.52 3.66 -17.84
CA GLU A 338 15.51 2.72 -17.28
C GLU A 338 16.13 3.23 -15.97
N GLU A 339 16.32 4.55 -15.82
CA GLU A 339 16.86 5.15 -14.59
C GLU A 339 15.88 5.02 -13.42
N GLU A 340 14.59 5.21 -13.67
CA GLU A 340 13.55 5.04 -12.66
C GLU A 340 13.35 3.57 -12.29
N ILE A 341 13.48 2.65 -13.26
CA ILE A 341 13.49 1.21 -13.01
C ILE A 341 14.65 0.84 -12.07
N GLU A 342 15.88 1.24 -12.42
CA GLU A 342 17.06 0.94 -11.59
C GLU A 342 16.91 1.52 -10.18
N ARG A 343 16.39 2.75 -10.06
CA ARG A 343 16.09 3.37 -8.77
C ARG A 343 15.09 2.55 -7.95
N LYS A 344 13.96 2.15 -8.54
CA LYS A 344 12.93 1.35 -7.84
C LYS A 344 13.42 -0.05 -7.49
N GLU A 345 14.16 -0.72 -8.38
CA GLU A 345 14.74 -2.04 -8.10
C GLU A 345 15.69 -1.96 -6.90
N LYS A 346 16.50 -0.90 -6.85
CA LYS A 346 17.39 -0.62 -5.72
C LYS A 346 16.61 -0.32 -4.44
N GLU A 347 15.57 0.51 -4.50
CA GLU A 347 14.69 0.79 -3.34
C GLU A 347 14.05 -0.48 -2.78
N ILE A 348 13.55 -1.37 -3.65
CA ILE A 348 13.00 -2.68 -3.27
C ILE A 348 14.09 -3.55 -2.63
N GLU A 349 15.28 -3.62 -3.22
CA GLU A 349 16.37 -4.41 -2.64
C GLU A 349 16.80 -3.89 -1.25
N GLU A 350 16.94 -2.56 -1.11
CA GLU A 350 17.31 -1.90 0.14
C GLU A 350 16.19 -1.96 1.21
N SER A 351 14.96 -2.28 0.82
CA SER A 351 13.84 -2.48 1.75
C SER A 351 13.91 -3.80 2.53
N TYR A 352 14.71 -4.77 2.06
CA TYR A 352 14.91 -6.06 2.72
C TYR A 352 16.24 -6.10 3.47
N PHE A 353 16.17 -6.54 4.71
CA PHE A 353 17.29 -6.57 5.64
C PHE A 353 17.54 -8.00 6.11
N TYR A 354 18.75 -8.47 5.83
CA TYR A 354 19.20 -9.82 6.17
C TYR A 354 20.06 -9.78 7.43
N GLY A 355 19.86 -10.72 8.34
CA GLY A 355 20.74 -10.84 9.50
C GLY A 355 20.41 -9.90 10.65
N GLU A 356 21.39 -9.76 11.55
CA GLU A 356 21.29 -8.91 12.74
C GLU A 356 21.45 -7.46 12.33
N GLN A 357 20.55 -6.61 12.84
CA GLN A 357 20.65 -5.19 12.59
C GLN A 357 21.78 -4.61 13.43
N PRO A 358 22.66 -3.76 12.86
CA PRO A 358 23.64 -3.03 13.63
C PRO A 358 22.96 -2.27 14.77
N LEU A 359 23.34 -2.63 16.00
CA LEU A 359 22.83 -2.01 17.22
C LEU A 359 23.70 -0.80 17.55
N GLU A 360 23.09 0.36 17.65
CA GLU A 360 23.75 1.59 18.11
C GLU A 360 23.41 1.81 19.59
N ASP A 361 24.41 2.20 20.39
CA ASP A 361 24.23 2.55 21.81
C ASP A 361 23.39 3.82 21.99
#